data_AF-A0A376FVF5-F1
#
_entry.id   AF-A0A376FVF5-F1
#
_cell.length_a   1.000
_cell.length_b   1.000
_cell.length_c   1.000
_cell.angle_alpha   90.00
_cell.angle_beta   90.00
_cell.angle_gamma   90.00
#
_symmetry.space_group_name_H-M   'P 1'
#
loop_
_entity.id
_entity.type
_entity.pdbx_description
1 polymer ?
#
loop_
_entity_poly.entity_id
_entity_poly.type
_entity_poly.pdbx_seq_one_letter_code
_entity_poly.pdbx_strand_id
1 'polypeptide(L)'
;MSLAQCPGFLFAHREECTVEIKKIINPRYTESGAVDCDVFFDDRDQAVPYTATADDVAPTGQRIWQELQSGKWGEIAPFTVTPEMLEAAREARRQGIEAWRTEQEAKPFTFEWNGRIWNAGPDSLGRLSPVVMLAKSVTAQTHMAWSDADNQQVKLSMPELEELAAAMVQAQVDRNDEIYRRQREMKEELSSLDDLASIRAFDVK
;
A
#
# COMPACT_ATOMS: atom_id res chain seq x y z
N MET A 1 -32.55 -72.14 25.76
CA MET A 1 -32.00 -72.25 24.38
C MET A 1 -32.08 -70.88 23.72
N SER A 2 -31.08 -70.31 23.09
CA SER A 2 -29.65 -70.16 23.33
C SER A 2 -29.23 -68.92 22.53
N LEU A 3 -28.33 -68.11 23.08
CA LEU A 3 -27.66 -66.99 22.43
C LEU A 3 -26.77 -67.46 21.26
N ALA A 4 -26.62 -66.61 20.24
CA ALA A 4 -25.43 -66.46 19.38
C ALA A 4 -25.62 -65.12 18.61
N GLN A 5 -25.04 -63.99 18.98
CA GLN A 5 -23.63 -63.54 18.94
C GLN A 5 -23.08 -63.40 17.50
N CYS A 6 -22.91 -62.13 17.08
CA CYS A 6 -22.22 -61.59 15.88
C CYS A 6 -20.73 -62.05 15.80
N PRO A 7 -19.87 -61.70 14.79
CA PRO A 7 -19.98 -60.61 13.79
C PRO A 7 -19.31 -60.87 12.41
N GLY A 8 -19.34 -59.88 11.51
CA GLY A 8 -18.60 -59.91 10.24
C GLY A 8 -18.51 -58.54 9.57
N PHE A 9 -18.02 -57.55 10.32
CA PHE A 9 -17.68 -56.21 9.83
C PHE A 9 -16.37 -56.33 9.04
N LEU A 10 -16.41 -56.38 7.71
CA LEU A 10 -15.22 -56.15 6.89
C LEU A 10 -15.13 -54.64 6.65
N PHE A 11 -14.50 -53.94 7.59
CA PHE A 11 -13.84 -52.67 7.26
C PHE A 11 -12.78 -53.03 6.22
N ALA A 12 -13.00 -52.64 4.97
CA ALA A 12 -11.92 -52.57 4.01
C ALA A 12 -10.87 -51.62 4.61
N HIS A 13 -9.71 -52.16 4.96
CA HIS A 13 -8.52 -51.37 5.13
C HIS A 13 -8.34 -50.59 3.83
N ARG A 14 -8.71 -49.31 3.85
CA ARG A 14 -8.19 -48.35 2.90
C ARG A 14 -6.72 -48.27 3.26
N GLU A 15 -5.89 -49.08 2.61
CA GLU A 15 -4.46 -48.82 2.58
C GLU A 15 -4.33 -47.36 2.15
N GLU A 16 -3.98 -46.50 3.10
CA GLU A 16 -3.46 -45.19 2.76
C GLU A 16 -2.24 -45.47 1.90
N CYS A 17 -2.40 -45.28 0.59
CA CYS A 17 -1.31 -45.34 -0.37
C CYS A 17 -0.32 -44.26 0.07
N THR A 18 0.64 -44.65 0.89
CA THR A 18 1.61 -43.76 1.53
C THR A 18 2.70 -43.53 0.50
N VAL A 19 2.46 -42.55 -0.36
CA VAL A 19 3.42 -42.10 -1.35
C VAL A 19 4.73 -41.74 -0.63
N GLU A 20 5.83 -42.39 -1.01
CA GLU A 20 7.13 -42.20 -0.38
C GLU A 20 7.93 -41.08 -1.05
N ILE A 21 8.73 -40.36 -0.25
CA ILE A 21 9.64 -39.32 -0.73
C ILE A 21 10.93 -39.99 -1.21
N LYS A 22 11.16 -40.00 -2.53
CA LYS A 22 12.42 -40.50 -3.12
C LYS A 22 13.56 -39.50 -3.01
N LYS A 23 13.28 -38.22 -3.23
CA LYS A 23 14.29 -37.15 -3.26
C LYS A 23 13.63 -35.78 -3.13
N ILE A 24 14.30 -34.84 -2.48
CA ILE A 24 13.95 -33.42 -2.52
C ILE A 24 15.13 -32.65 -3.10
N ILE A 25 14.88 -31.71 -4.00
CA ILE A 25 15.91 -30.87 -4.62
C ILE A 25 15.53 -29.39 -4.58
N ASN A 26 16.53 -28.54 -4.80
CA ASN A 26 16.42 -27.08 -4.86
C ASN A 26 15.75 -26.41 -3.64
N PRO A 27 15.97 -26.89 -2.39
CA PRO A 27 15.30 -26.30 -1.23
C PRO A 27 15.80 -24.87 -1.00
N ARG A 28 14.86 -23.93 -0.89
CA ARG A 28 15.15 -22.52 -0.59
C ARG A 28 14.15 -21.98 0.42
N TYR A 29 14.63 -21.20 1.39
CA TYR A 29 13.74 -20.47 2.27
C TYR A 29 12.99 -19.39 1.50
N THR A 30 11.72 -19.24 1.83
CA THR A 30 10.92 -18.07 1.48
C THR A 30 11.09 -17.00 2.57
N GLU A 31 10.59 -15.80 2.31
CA GLU A 31 10.57 -14.73 3.32
C GLU A 31 9.79 -15.12 4.60
N SER A 32 8.78 -15.98 4.49
CA SER A 32 7.97 -16.41 5.65
C SER A 32 8.63 -17.50 6.50
N GLY A 33 9.80 -18.01 6.09
CA GLY A 33 10.45 -19.16 6.71
C GLY A 33 9.92 -20.52 6.25
N ALA A 34 8.98 -20.54 5.29
CA ALA A 34 8.64 -21.75 4.55
C ALA A 34 9.79 -22.16 3.61
N VAL A 35 9.71 -23.36 3.04
CA VAL A 35 10.75 -23.88 2.13
C VAL A 35 10.13 -24.29 0.80
N ASP A 36 10.45 -23.56 -0.26
CA ASP A 36 10.13 -23.99 -1.62
C ASP A 36 11.14 -25.03 -2.07
N CYS A 37 10.65 -26.13 -2.64
CA CYS A 37 11.47 -27.24 -3.12
C CYS A 37 10.75 -28.05 -4.21
N ASP A 38 11.48 -28.91 -4.91
CA ASP A 38 10.90 -29.89 -5.84
C ASP A 38 11.00 -31.29 -5.25
N VAL A 39 9.87 -31.98 -5.11
CA VAL A 39 9.77 -33.29 -4.45
C VAL A 39 9.54 -34.39 -5.49
N PHE A 40 10.41 -35.40 -5.50
CA PHE A 40 10.22 -36.64 -6.25
C PHE A 40 9.56 -37.67 -5.34
N PHE A 41 8.37 -38.07 -5.73
CA PHE A 41 7.62 -39.14 -5.08
C PHE A 41 7.88 -40.50 -5.74
N ASP A 42 7.53 -41.58 -5.07
CA ASP A 42 7.76 -42.92 -5.59
C ASP A 42 6.81 -43.35 -6.70
N ASP A 43 5.58 -42.84 -6.66
CA ASP A 43 4.47 -43.10 -7.58
C ASP A 43 4.54 -42.36 -8.92
N ARG A 44 5.53 -41.48 -9.12
CA ARG A 44 5.69 -40.65 -10.33
C ARG A 44 7.15 -40.34 -10.64
N ASP A 45 7.42 -40.09 -11.92
CA ASP A 45 8.78 -39.81 -12.40
C ASP A 45 9.14 -38.32 -12.45
N GLN A 46 8.16 -37.42 -12.26
CA GLN A 46 8.36 -35.97 -12.31
C GLN A 46 8.39 -35.37 -10.91
N ALA A 47 9.26 -34.37 -10.72
CA ALA A 47 9.27 -33.58 -9.50
C ALA A 47 7.99 -32.72 -9.41
N VAL A 48 7.45 -32.61 -8.21
CA VAL A 48 6.30 -31.75 -7.90
C VAL A 48 6.81 -30.54 -7.11
N PRO A 49 6.58 -29.31 -7.58
CA PRO A 49 6.86 -28.11 -6.79
C PRO A 49 6.05 -28.13 -5.49
N TYR A 50 6.71 -27.90 -4.37
CA TYR A 50 6.11 -27.95 -3.04
C TYR A 50 6.65 -26.83 -2.15
N THR A 51 5.76 -26.19 -1.39
CA THR A 51 6.12 -25.23 -0.34
C THR A 51 5.89 -25.90 1.01
N ALA A 52 6.97 -26.34 1.65
CA ALA A 52 6.93 -26.98 2.95
C ALA A 52 6.85 -25.95 4.08
N THR A 53 6.01 -26.22 5.08
CA THR A 53 5.82 -25.35 6.25
C THR A 53 5.89 -26.18 7.54
N ALA A 54 6.27 -25.53 8.64
CA ALA A 54 6.32 -26.17 9.96
C ALA A 54 4.93 -26.60 10.47
N ASP A 55 3.89 -25.87 10.06
CA ASP A 55 2.51 -26.04 10.51
C ASP A 55 1.67 -26.90 9.56
N ASP A 56 2.31 -27.64 8.65
CA ASP A 56 1.61 -28.53 7.72
C ASP A 56 0.84 -29.62 8.50
N VAL A 57 -0.42 -29.84 8.11
CA VAL A 57 -1.31 -30.81 8.76
C VAL A 57 -1.38 -32.13 8.00
N ALA A 58 -0.93 -32.17 6.74
CA ALA A 58 -0.90 -33.39 5.96
C ALA A 58 0.33 -34.23 6.38
N PRO A 59 0.17 -35.56 6.59
CA PRO A 59 1.29 -36.43 6.99
C PRO A 59 2.49 -36.35 6.03
N THR A 60 2.24 -36.29 4.72
CA THR A 60 3.28 -36.14 3.70
C THR A 60 4.02 -34.80 3.84
N GLY A 61 3.28 -33.71 4.09
CA GLY A 61 3.85 -32.38 4.27
C GLY A 61 4.71 -32.26 5.53
N GLN A 62 4.25 -32.83 6.64
CA GLN A 62 5.02 -32.94 7.89
C GLN A 62 6.32 -33.72 7.67
N ARG A 63 6.25 -34.85 6.93
CA ARG A 63 7.43 -35.64 6.61
C ARG A 63 8.42 -34.87 5.72
N ILE A 64 7.94 -34.18 4.69
CA ILE A 64 8.77 -33.31 3.83
C ILE A 64 9.50 -32.27 4.68
N TRP A 65 8.77 -31.56 5.56
CA TRP A 65 9.36 -30.57 6.46
C TRP A 65 10.44 -31.18 7.36
N GLN A 66 10.14 -32.29 8.04
CA GLN A 66 11.10 -32.97 8.92
C GLN A 66 12.36 -33.43 8.16
N GLU A 67 12.21 -34.01 6.97
CA GLU A 67 13.35 -34.46 6.17
C GLU A 67 14.21 -33.28 5.68
N LEU A 68 13.59 -32.15 5.30
CA LEU A 68 14.31 -30.91 4.97
C LEU A 68 15.10 -30.38 6.17
N GLN A 69 14.46 -30.23 7.34
CA GLN A 69 15.09 -29.71 8.56
C GLN A 69 16.20 -30.63 9.10
N SER A 70 16.14 -31.93 8.79
CA SER A 70 17.19 -32.89 9.17
C SER A 70 18.49 -32.73 8.38
N GLY A 71 18.48 -31.96 7.28
CA GLY A 71 19.63 -31.81 6.38
C GLY A 71 19.89 -33.02 5.46
N LYS A 72 19.01 -34.04 5.49
CA LYS A 72 19.11 -35.27 4.66
C LYS A 72 19.30 -34.98 3.17
N TRP A 73 18.73 -33.88 2.69
CA TRP A 73 18.72 -33.51 1.27
C TRP A 73 19.68 -32.36 0.93
N GLY A 74 20.61 -32.03 1.84
CA GLY A 74 21.54 -30.90 1.73
C GLY A 74 21.07 -29.67 2.50
N GLU A 75 21.87 -28.62 2.45
CA GLU A 75 21.53 -27.34 3.08
C GLU A 75 20.39 -26.64 2.32
N ILE A 76 19.47 -26.05 3.08
CA ILE A 76 18.39 -25.22 2.53
C ILE A 76 18.99 -23.86 2.19
N ALA A 77 18.92 -23.45 0.92
CA ALA A 77 19.43 -22.15 0.50
C ALA A 77 18.66 -21.03 1.25
N PRO A 78 19.35 -19.96 1.69
CA PRO A 78 18.68 -18.83 2.32
C PRO A 78 17.75 -18.12 1.33
N PHE A 79 16.78 -17.39 1.89
CA PHE A 79 15.97 -16.46 1.11
C PHE A 79 16.87 -15.34 0.55
N THR A 80 16.72 -15.05 -0.75
CA THR A 80 17.42 -13.97 -1.43
C THR A 80 16.41 -12.99 -2.00
N VAL A 81 16.56 -11.73 -1.63
CA VAL A 81 15.78 -10.63 -2.21
C VAL A 81 16.18 -10.45 -3.67
N THR A 82 15.20 -10.43 -4.59
CA THR A 82 15.45 -10.19 -6.01
C THR A 82 15.26 -8.70 -6.38
N PRO A 83 15.87 -8.23 -7.48
CA PRO A 83 15.61 -6.88 -7.99
C PRO A 83 14.12 -6.60 -8.22
N GLU A 84 13.37 -7.60 -8.69
CA GLU A 84 11.92 -7.48 -8.92
C GLU A 84 11.16 -7.26 -7.62
N MET A 85 11.57 -7.89 -6.51
CA MET A 85 10.98 -7.66 -5.19
C MET A 85 11.23 -6.24 -4.68
N LEU A 86 12.44 -5.71 -4.89
CA LEU A 86 12.79 -4.33 -4.53
C LEU A 86 11.95 -3.34 -5.34
N GLU A 87 11.86 -3.52 -6.65
CA GLU A 87 11.07 -2.63 -7.51
C GLU A 87 9.56 -2.71 -7.23
N ALA A 88 9.03 -3.91 -6.96
CA ALA A 88 7.64 -4.05 -6.53
C ALA A 88 7.37 -3.31 -5.21
N ALA A 89 8.30 -3.38 -4.25
CA ALA A 89 8.19 -2.67 -2.99
C ALA A 89 8.28 -1.13 -3.19
N ARG A 90 9.17 -0.65 -4.06
CA ARG A 90 9.26 0.78 -4.41
C ARG A 90 8.00 1.26 -5.12
N GLU A 91 7.47 0.49 -6.04
CA GLU A 91 6.23 0.82 -6.75
C GLU A 91 5.07 0.99 -5.76
N ALA A 92 4.91 0.07 -4.81
CA ALA A 92 3.90 0.18 -3.76
C ALA A 92 4.07 1.47 -2.94
N ARG A 93 5.30 1.87 -2.61
CA ARG A 93 5.56 3.12 -1.88
C ARG A 93 5.35 4.36 -2.75
N ARG A 94 5.69 4.33 -4.04
CA ARG A 94 5.40 5.41 -4.99
C ARG A 94 3.90 5.64 -5.12
N GLN A 95 3.09 4.59 -5.16
CA GLN A 95 1.63 4.70 -5.12
C GLN A 95 1.14 5.35 -3.82
N GLY A 96 1.74 5.00 -2.68
CA GLY A 96 1.48 5.68 -1.40
C GLY A 96 1.78 7.18 -1.45
N ILE A 97 2.90 7.57 -2.07
CA ILE A 97 3.28 8.99 -2.25
C ILE A 97 2.28 9.73 -3.14
N GLU A 98 1.75 9.11 -4.20
CA GLU A 98 0.72 9.73 -5.04
C GLU A 98 -0.62 9.87 -4.30
N ALA A 99 -1.00 8.87 -3.50
CA ALA A 99 -2.18 8.93 -2.67
C ALA A 99 -2.06 10.05 -1.62
N TRP A 100 -0.91 10.16 -0.96
CA TRP A 100 -0.60 11.25 -0.04
C TRP A 100 -0.73 12.61 -0.71
N ARG A 101 -0.16 12.79 -1.92
CA ARG A 101 -0.26 14.06 -2.65
C ARG A 101 -1.71 14.44 -2.92
N THR A 102 -2.50 13.49 -3.41
CA THR A 102 -3.92 13.67 -3.70
C THR A 102 -4.68 14.10 -2.44
N GLU A 103 -4.37 13.48 -1.29
CA GLU A 103 -4.96 13.85 0.00
C GLU A 103 -4.55 15.26 0.44
N GLN A 104 -3.27 15.64 0.31
CA GLN A 104 -2.79 16.96 0.70
C GLN A 104 -3.36 18.09 -0.16
N GLU A 105 -3.46 17.88 -1.48
CA GLU A 105 -4.04 18.83 -2.42
C GLU A 105 -5.56 19.01 -2.19
N ALA A 106 -6.24 17.98 -1.66
CA ALA A 106 -7.66 18.04 -1.32
C ALA A 106 -7.94 18.67 0.07
N LYS A 107 -6.93 18.76 0.96
CA LYS A 107 -7.13 19.30 2.31
C LYS A 107 -7.51 20.78 2.26
N PRO A 108 -8.60 21.18 2.96
CA PRO A 108 -8.92 22.59 3.11
C PRO A 108 -7.80 23.28 3.88
N PHE A 109 -7.56 24.55 3.57
CA PHE A 109 -6.61 25.37 4.28
C PHE A 109 -7.03 26.83 4.25
N THR A 110 -6.41 27.59 5.15
CA THR A 110 -6.61 29.02 5.29
C THR A 110 -5.30 29.76 5.11
N PHE A 111 -5.40 31.06 4.84
CA PHE A 111 -4.27 31.98 4.78
C PHE A 111 -4.66 33.33 5.37
N GLU A 112 -3.66 34.10 5.80
CA GLU A 112 -3.87 35.45 6.30
C GLU A 112 -3.76 36.47 5.17
N TRP A 113 -4.74 37.37 5.08
CA TRP A 113 -4.68 38.55 4.21
C TRP A 113 -5.41 39.72 4.87
N ASN A 114 -4.75 40.88 4.90
CA ASN A 114 -5.27 42.12 5.48
C ASN A 114 -5.78 41.95 6.94
N GLY A 115 -5.00 41.23 7.76
CA GLY A 115 -5.30 40.99 9.18
C GLY A 115 -6.47 40.04 9.43
N ARG A 116 -6.92 39.28 8.43
CA ARG A 116 -7.99 38.30 8.51
C ARG A 116 -7.58 36.96 7.93
N ILE A 117 -8.21 35.89 8.41
CA ILE A 117 -7.99 34.53 7.94
C ILE A 117 -9.07 34.18 6.92
N TRP A 118 -8.68 33.73 5.74
CA TRP A 118 -9.59 33.39 4.64
C TRP A 118 -9.44 31.94 4.24
N ASN A 119 -10.53 31.32 3.78
CA ASN A 119 -10.47 30.00 3.15
C ASN A 119 -9.78 30.11 1.78
N ALA A 120 -8.78 29.28 1.50
CA ALA A 120 -8.03 29.26 0.24
C ALA A 120 -8.06 27.92 -0.51
N GLY A 121 -8.89 26.97 -0.06
CA GLY A 121 -9.11 25.73 -0.80
C GLY A 121 -9.65 25.99 -2.21
N PRO A 122 -9.52 25.02 -3.14
CA PRO A 122 -10.00 25.14 -4.53
C PRO A 122 -11.45 25.64 -4.64
N ASP A 123 -12.32 25.20 -3.74
CA ASP A 123 -13.73 25.62 -3.70
C ASP A 123 -13.91 27.12 -3.43
N SER A 124 -13.05 27.71 -2.59
CA SER A 124 -13.12 29.14 -2.25
C SER A 124 -12.74 29.99 -3.46
N LEU A 125 -11.66 29.61 -4.15
CA LEU A 125 -11.25 30.28 -5.38
C LEU A 125 -12.28 30.12 -6.50
N GLY A 126 -12.86 28.92 -6.64
CA GLY A 126 -13.91 28.64 -7.61
C GLY A 126 -15.17 29.50 -7.41
N ARG A 127 -15.50 29.84 -6.16
CA ARG A 127 -16.61 30.73 -5.83
C ARG A 127 -16.25 32.21 -5.97
N LEU A 128 -15.02 32.60 -5.64
CA LEU A 128 -14.56 34.00 -5.69
C LEU A 128 -14.37 34.47 -7.15
N SER A 129 -13.91 33.58 -8.03
CA SER A 129 -13.55 33.93 -9.42
C SER A 129 -14.71 34.56 -10.21
N PRO A 130 -15.94 33.98 -10.25
CA PRO A 130 -17.07 34.62 -10.93
C PRO A 130 -17.46 35.96 -10.32
N VAL A 131 -17.29 36.13 -9.00
CA VAL A 131 -17.62 37.38 -8.30
C VAL A 131 -16.66 38.49 -8.73
N VAL A 132 -15.37 38.19 -8.80
CA VAL A 132 -14.36 39.13 -9.33
C VAL A 132 -14.61 39.45 -10.81
N MET A 133 -15.02 38.48 -11.62
CA MET A 133 -15.38 38.74 -13.03
C MET A 133 -16.61 39.66 -13.16
N LEU A 134 -17.63 39.46 -12.31
CA LEU A 134 -18.82 40.32 -12.29
C LEU A 134 -18.45 41.74 -11.82
N ALA A 135 -17.63 41.87 -10.78
CA ALA A 135 -17.12 43.13 -10.26
C ALA A 135 -16.48 44.00 -11.35
N LYS A 136 -15.73 43.39 -12.26
CA LYS A 136 -15.10 44.08 -13.40
C LYS A 136 -16.08 44.60 -14.46
N SER A 137 -17.28 44.03 -14.54
CA SER A 137 -18.26 44.37 -15.58
C SER A 137 -19.39 45.29 -15.10
N VAL A 138 -19.64 45.37 -13.79
CA VAL A 138 -20.73 46.17 -13.20
C VAL A 138 -20.19 47.38 -12.44
N THR A 139 -20.22 48.56 -13.07
CA THR A 139 -19.78 49.82 -12.46
C THR A 139 -20.71 50.37 -11.37
N ALA A 140 -21.92 49.81 -11.21
CA ALA A 140 -22.90 50.28 -10.22
C ALA A 140 -22.63 49.77 -8.79
N GLN A 141 -21.92 48.66 -8.62
CA GLN A 141 -21.65 48.06 -7.33
C GLN A 141 -20.24 48.44 -6.87
N THR A 142 -20.10 49.20 -5.79
CA THR A 142 -18.79 49.64 -5.28
C THR A 142 -18.19 48.70 -4.24
N HIS A 143 -19.03 47.86 -3.60
CA HIS A 143 -18.63 46.91 -2.58
C HIS A 143 -19.39 45.57 -2.69
N MET A 144 -18.72 44.47 -2.34
CA MET A 144 -19.34 43.16 -2.17
C MET A 144 -19.02 42.58 -0.80
N ALA A 145 -19.93 41.76 -0.28
CA ALA A 145 -19.69 41.01 0.96
C ALA A 145 -19.05 39.65 0.61
N TRP A 146 -17.90 39.36 1.21
CA TRP A 146 -17.27 38.03 1.17
C TRP A 146 -17.08 37.52 2.60
N SER A 147 -17.16 36.20 2.80
CA SER A 147 -17.01 35.62 4.14
C SER A 147 -15.56 35.22 4.39
N ASP A 148 -15.03 35.61 5.55
CA ASP A 148 -13.75 35.09 6.04
C ASP A 148 -13.89 33.65 6.57
N ALA A 149 -12.80 33.06 7.06
CA ALA A 149 -12.78 31.67 7.51
C ALA A 149 -13.70 31.41 8.71
N ASP A 150 -13.99 32.44 9.52
CA ASP A 150 -14.91 32.38 10.65
C ASP A 150 -16.37 32.64 10.24
N ASN A 151 -16.65 32.69 8.94
CA ASN A 151 -17.95 33.00 8.35
C ASN A 151 -18.45 34.43 8.66
N GLN A 152 -17.56 35.37 8.97
CA GLN A 152 -17.94 36.77 9.12
C GLN A 152 -18.02 37.45 7.75
N GLN A 153 -19.11 38.16 7.49
CA GLN A 153 -19.24 38.94 6.26
C GLN A 153 -18.39 40.21 6.32
N VAL A 154 -17.41 40.30 5.43
CA VAL A 154 -16.54 41.45 5.25
C VAL A 154 -16.95 42.17 3.98
N LYS A 155 -17.22 43.47 4.09
CA LYS A 155 -17.47 44.32 2.92
C LYS A 155 -16.12 44.72 2.31
N LEU A 156 -15.87 44.29 1.09
CA LEU A 156 -14.67 44.59 0.32
C LEU A 156 -15.05 45.50 -0.85
N SER A 157 -14.22 46.50 -1.12
CA SER A 157 -14.25 47.23 -2.37
C SER A 157 -13.84 46.33 -3.54
N MET A 158 -14.12 46.76 -4.78
CA MET A 158 -13.71 45.97 -5.96
C MET A 158 -12.20 45.73 -6.03
N PRO A 159 -11.31 46.73 -5.78
CA PRO A 159 -9.87 46.49 -5.73
C PRO A 159 -9.46 45.50 -4.63
N GLU A 160 -10.03 45.63 -3.43
CA GLU A 160 -9.74 44.69 -2.33
C GLU A 160 -10.18 43.26 -2.65
N LEU A 161 -11.28 43.08 -3.39
CA LEU A 161 -11.73 41.76 -3.83
C LEU A 161 -10.77 41.15 -4.87
N GLU A 162 -10.22 41.96 -5.77
CA GLU A 162 -9.20 41.54 -6.73
C GLU A 162 -7.89 41.17 -6.03
N GLU A 163 -7.45 41.98 -5.06
CA GLU A 163 -6.27 41.72 -4.24
C GLU A 163 -6.43 40.44 -3.40
N LEU A 164 -7.60 40.24 -2.78
CA LEU A 164 -7.91 39.00 -2.06
C LEU A 164 -7.84 37.78 -2.98
N ALA A 165 -8.40 37.87 -4.19
CA ALA A 165 -8.33 36.79 -5.16
C ALA A 165 -6.90 36.49 -5.61
N ALA A 166 -6.10 37.52 -5.89
CA ALA A 166 -4.70 37.36 -6.24
C ALA A 166 -3.89 36.73 -5.09
N ALA A 167 -4.11 37.18 -3.85
CA ALA A 167 -3.45 36.63 -2.67
C ALA A 167 -3.87 35.16 -2.42
N MET A 168 -5.13 34.81 -2.65
CA MET A 168 -5.62 33.43 -2.55
C MET A 168 -4.99 32.52 -3.61
N VAL A 169 -4.88 32.99 -4.86
CA VAL A 169 -4.19 32.26 -5.93
C VAL A 169 -2.72 32.04 -5.55
N GLN A 170 -2.03 33.07 -5.06
CA GLN A 170 -0.65 32.94 -4.62
C GLN A 170 -0.51 31.91 -3.50
N ALA A 171 -1.34 31.97 -2.45
CA ALA A 171 -1.33 31.02 -1.36
C ALA A 171 -1.58 29.57 -1.82
N GLN A 172 -2.43 29.38 -2.84
CA GLN A 172 -2.67 28.07 -3.42
C GLN A 172 -1.47 27.55 -4.24
N VAL A 173 -0.82 28.42 -5.01
CA VAL A 173 0.41 28.09 -5.75
C VAL A 173 1.50 27.69 -4.77
N ASP A 174 1.76 28.50 -3.74
CA ASP A 174 2.81 28.25 -2.75
C ASP A 174 2.59 26.90 -2.03
N ARG A 175 1.35 26.62 -1.61
CA ARG A 175 1.00 25.35 -0.99
C ARG A 175 1.20 24.16 -1.93
N ASN A 176 0.78 24.27 -3.18
CA ASN A 176 0.93 23.19 -4.16
C ASN A 176 2.40 22.93 -4.49
N ASP A 177 3.22 23.98 -4.56
CA ASP A 177 4.66 23.88 -4.77
C ASP A 177 5.36 23.20 -3.59
N GLU A 178 4.95 23.48 -2.35
CA GLU A 178 5.42 22.77 -1.16
C GLU A 178 5.10 21.27 -1.22
N ILE A 179 3.85 20.92 -1.56
CA ILE A 179 3.42 19.53 -1.72
C ILE A 179 4.23 18.84 -2.82
N TYR A 180 4.44 19.51 -3.94
CA TYR A 180 5.24 19.00 -5.05
C TYR A 180 6.70 18.75 -4.66
N ARG A 181 7.35 19.71 -3.98
CA ARG A 181 8.73 19.55 -3.49
C ARG A 181 8.83 18.38 -2.53
N ARG A 182 7.89 18.25 -1.58
CA ARG A 182 7.88 17.14 -0.63
C ARG A 182 7.65 15.79 -1.31
N GLN A 183 6.78 15.73 -2.31
CA GLN A 183 6.62 14.52 -3.14
C GLN A 183 7.94 14.13 -3.83
N ARG A 184 8.66 15.12 -4.39
CA ARG A 184 9.96 14.89 -5.04
C ARG A 184 11.00 14.37 -4.07
N GLU A 185 11.13 15.01 -2.91
CA GLU A 185 12.02 14.57 -1.82
C GLU A 185 11.74 13.13 -1.42
N MET A 186 10.47 12.78 -1.14
CA MET A 186 10.12 11.40 -0.78
C MET A 186 10.46 10.38 -1.87
N LYS A 187 10.29 10.73 -3.15
CA LYS A 187 10.66 9.83 -4.26
C LYS A 187 12.18 9.66 -4.38
N GLU A 188 12.95 10.71 -4.10
CA GLU A 188 14.42 10.67 -4.11
C GLU A 188 14.97 9.90 -2.89
N GLU A 189 14.40 10.11 -1.70
CA GLU A 189 14.71 9.32 -0.51
C GLU A 189 14.40 7.83 -0.76
N LEU A 190 13.20 7.52 -1.27
CA LEU A 190 12.77 6.15 -1.59
C LEU A 190 13.67 5.49 -2.62
N SER A 191 14.16 6.21 -3.64
CA SER A 191 15.04 5.64 -4.67
C SER A 191 16.45 5.35 -4.14
N SER A 192 16.88 6.03 -3.07
CA SER A 192 18.19 5.85 -2.46
C SER A 192 18.33 4.60 -1.58
N LEU A 193 17.22 4.01 -1.12
CA LEU A 193 17.21 2.80 -0.29
C LEU A 193 17.62 1.57 -1.11
N ASP A 194 18.37 0.63 -0.56
CA ASP A 194 18.86 -0.56 -1.27
C ASP A 194 18.30 -1.89 -0.73
N ASP A 195 17.81 -1.91 0.50
CA ASP A 195 17.27 -3.10 1.14
C ASP A 195 15.72 -3.14 1.19
N LEU A 196 15.17 -4.35 1.13
CA LEU A 196 13.72 -4.58 1.06
C LEU A 196 12.99 -4.12 2.33
N ALA A 197 13.62 -4.24 3.50
CA ALA A 197 12.99 -3.90 4.77
C ALA A 197 12.82 -2.39 4.89
N SER A 198 13.86 -1.60 4.57
CA SER A 198 13.81 -0.14 4.57
C SER A 198 12.83 0.39 3.53
N ILE A 199 12.81 -0.16 2.31
CA ILE A 199 11.82 0.23 1.28
C ILE A 199 10.41 -0.02 1.80
N ARG A 200 10.15 -1.18 2.40
CA ARG A 200 8.84 -1.50 2.96
C ARG A 200 8.50 -0.67 4.20
N ALA A 201 9.47 -0.24 4.98
CA ALA A 201 9.27 0.61 6.16
C ALA A 201 9.22 2.11 5.82
N PHE A 202 9.45 2.50 4.56
CA PHE A 202 9.48 3.91 4.15
C PHE A 202 8.17 4.62 4.52
N ASP A 203 8.32 5.68 5.30
CA ASP A 203 7.23 6.46 5.86
C ASP A 203 6.78 7.54 4.87
N VAL A 204 5.51 7.48 4.47
CA VAL A 204 4.92 8.43 3.53
C VAL A 204 4.19 9.51 4.33
N LYS A 205 4.78 10.70 4.41
CA LYS A 205 4.26 11.85 5.16
C LYS A 205 4.65 13.21 4.61
#